data_AF-A0A496ABB7-F1
#
_entry.id   AF-A0A496ABB7-F1
#
_cell.length_a   1.000
_cell.length_b   1.000
_cell.length_c   1.000
_cell.angle_alpha   90.00
_cell.angle_beta   90.00
_cell.angle_gamma   90.00
#
_symmetry.space_group_name_H-M   'P 1'
#
loop_
_entity.id
_entity.type
_entity.pdbx_description
1 polymer ?
#
loop_
_entity_poly.entity_id
_entity_poly.type
_entity_poly.pdbx_seq_one_letter_code
_entity_poly.pdbx_strand_id
1 'polypeptide(L)'
;MMSEVLSEIRERVGEENLINSCGDRRCRVDMTDIPRERVVINVDMAFPENRITGKRCDQILIYGNSTKGRLVVGLIELKSGTFKATDVFEQLQGTVDVFSDLIPQTLETTLIPVLFHGRGISKLQHRDINRTPVRFRNQRFPIRLRRCGVPRNLASVLSQSDNL
;
A
#
# COMPACT_ATOMS: atom_id res chain seq x y z
N MET A 1 -10.95 -14.61 -13.46
CA MET A 1 -11.03 -14.44 -11.98
C MET A 1 -10.20 -13.27 -11.47
N MET A 2 -8.85 -13.30 -11.46
CA MET A 2 -8.09 -12.14 -10.92
C MET A 2 -8.26 -10.88 -11.77
N SER A 3 -8.31 -11.03 -13.09
CA SER A 3 -8.59 -9.94 -14.03
C SER A 3 -9.96 -9.29 -13.80
N GLU A 4 -11.00 -10.11 -13.62
CA GLU A 4 -12.37 -9.68 -13.32
C GLU A 4 -12.42 -8.89 -12.01
N VAL A 5 -11.80 -9.40 -10.95
CA VAL A 5 -11.74 -8.71 -9.65
C VAL A 5 -11.03 -7.36 -9.78
N LEU A 6 -9.91 -7.29 -10.52
CA LEU A 6 -9.24 -6.01 -10.75
C LEU A 6 -10.11 -5.05 -11.57
N SER A 7 -10.88 -5.53 -12.54
CA SER A 7 -11.83 -4.72 -13.31
C SER A 7 -12.97 -4.18 -12.44
N GLU A 8 -13.56 -5.01 -11.58
CA GLU A 8 -14.58 -4.57 -10.62
C GLU A 8 -14.03 -3.49 -9.66
N ILE A 9 -12.78 -3.65 -9.20
CA ILE A 9 -12.13 -2.64 -8.36
C ILE A 9 -11.95 -1.33 -9.13
N ARG A 10 -11.52 -1.38 -10.40
CA ARG A 10 -11.40 -0.17 -11.25
C ARG A 10 -12.73 0.55 -11.39
N GLU A 11 -13.80 -0.20 -11.69
CA GLU A 11 -15.15 0.36 -11.84
C GLU A 11 -15.64 1.01 -10.53
N ARG A 12 -15.46 0.34 -9.39
CA ARG A 12 -15.88 0.88 -8.08
C ARG A 12 -15.10 2.11 -7.65
N VAL A 13 -13.82 2.19 -8.03
CA VAL A 13 -12.93 3.30 -7.65
C VAL A 13 -13.07 4.48 -8.62
N GLY A 14 -13.42 4.25 -9.88
CA GLY A 14 -13.46 5.26 -10.93
C GLY A 14 -12.07 5.49 -11.56
N GLU A 15 -12.02 5.49 -12.89
CA GLU A 15 -10.78 5.62 -13.67
C GLU A 15 -10.02 6.93 -13.38
N GLU A 16 -10.73 8.01 -13.01
CA GLU A 16 -10.14 9.30 -12.68
C GLU A 16 -9.29 9.27 -11.40
N ASN A 17 -9.49 8.27 -10.53
CA ASN A 17 -8.76 8.10 -9.28
C ASN A 17 -7.59 7.11 -9.41
N LEU A 18 -7.39 6.56 -10.61
CA LEU A 18 -6.32 5.61 -10.92
C LEU A 18 -5.08 6.33 -11.44
N ILE A 19 -3.92 5.80 -11.09
CA ILE A 19 -2.61 6.30 -11.54
C ILE A 19 -1.79 5.16 -12.13
N ASN A 20 -0.79 5.49 -12.94
CA ASN A 20 0.04 4.49 -13.62
C ASN A 20 1.37 4.19 -12.91
N SER A 21 1.68 4.95 -11.86
CA SER A 21 2.94 4.89 -11.12
C SER A 21 2.73 5.14 -9.62
N CYS A 22 3.61 4.58 -8.80
CA CYS A 22 3.70 4.93 -7.38
C CYS A 22 4.77 6.00 -7.13
N GLY A 23 4.69 6.67 -5.98
CA GLY A 23 5.60 7.75 -5.58
C GLY A 23 5.11 9.15 -5.94
N ASP A 24 5.89 10.15 -5.53
CA ASP A 24 5.68 11.56 -5.84
C ASP A 24 7.02 12.22 -6.23
N ARG A 25 7.00 13.55 -6.45
CA ARG A 25 8.22 14.31 -6.81
C ARG A 25 9.31 14.27 -5.73
N ARG A 26 8.97 13.95 -4.47
CA ARG A 26 9.86 14.01 -3.30
C ARG A 26 10.27 12.63 -2.79
N CYS A 27 9.60 11.57 -3.23
CA CYS A 27 9.87 10.18 -2.93
C CYS A 27 9.54 9.30 -4.14
N ARG A 28 10.56 8.93 -4.91
CA ARG A 28 10.42 8.04 -6.07
C ARG A 28 10.24 6.58 -5.63
N VAL A 29 9.20 5.93 -6.16
CA VAL A 29 8.99 4.48 -6.06
C VAL A 29 9.19 3.87 -7.46
N ASP A 30 10.07 2.87 -7.55
CA ASP A 30 10.38 2.21 -8.82
C ASP A 30 9.44 1.03 -9.06
N MET A 31 8.70 1.10 -10.17
CA MET A 31 7.71 0.11 -10.60
C MET A 31 8.32 -1.04 -11.43
N THR A 32 9.64 -1.08 -11.60
CA THR A 32 10.33 -2.17 -12.30
C THR A 32 10.02 -3.52 -11.62
N ASP A 33 9.73 -4.54 -12.43
CA ASP A 33 9.34 -5.90 -12.02
C ASP A 33 8.02 -6.03 -11.24
N ILE A 34 7.19 -5.00 -11.26
CA ILE A 34 5.81 -5.09 -10.77
C ILE A 34 4.92 -5.67 -11.88
N PRO A 35 4.00 -6.60 -11.57
CA PRO A 35 3.07 -7.13 -12.55
C PRO A 35 2.36 -6.04 -13.35
N ARG A 36 2.28 -6.24 -14.68
CA ARG A 36 1.65 -5.27 -15.60
C ARG A 36 0.16 -5.14 -15.34
N GLU A 37 -0.50 -6.26 -15.08
CA GLU A 37 -1.90 -6.28 -14.69
C GLU A 37 -2.04 -5.92 -13.21
N ARG A 38 -2.33 -4.65 -12.97
CA ARG A 38 -2.45 -4.06 -11.64
C ARG A 38 -3.41 -2.88 -11.63
N VAL A 39 -3.79 -2.45 -10.44
CA VAL A 39 -4.50 -1.21 -10.17
C VAL A 39 -3.64 -0.39 -9.21
N VAL A 40 -3.44 0.89 -9.50
CA VAL A 40 -2.83 1.82 -8.54
C VAL A 40 -3.85 2.94 -8.29
N ILE A 41 -4.21 3.11 -7.02
CA ILE A 41 -5.21 4.07 -6.58
C ILE A 41 -4.50 5.25 -5.91
N ASN A 42 -4.83 6.47 -6.32
CA ASN A 42 -4.54 7.66 -5.54
C ASN A 42 -5.61 7.81 -4.45
N VAL A 43 -5.22 7.60 -3.19
CA VAL A 43 -6.17 7.48 -2.09
C VAL A 43 -6.85 8.81 -1.78
N ASP A 44 -6.14 9.93 -1.85
CA ASP A 44 -6.73 11.25 -1.60
C ASP A 44 -7.75 11.64 -2.67
N MET A 45 -7.57 11.18 -3.91
CA MET A 45 -8.53 11.40 -4.99
C MET A 45 -9.75 10.48 -4.85
N ALA A 46 -9.53 9.18 -4.65
CA ALA A 46 -10.59 8.18 -4.53
C ALA A 46 -11.49 8.41 -3.30
N PHE A 47 -10.89 8.92 -2.22
CA PHE A 47 -11.55 9.10 -0.94
C PHE A 47 -11.28 10.53 -0.46
N PRO A 48 -12.04 11.54 -0.90
CA PRO A 48 -11.84 12.90 -0.42
C PRO A 48 -12.20 13.04 1.08
N GLU A 49 -11.59 14.01 1.78
CA GLU A 49 -11.71 14.23 3.24
C GLU A 49 -13.15 14.44 3.73
N ASN A 50 -14.05 14.91 2.87
CA ASN A 50 -15.46 15.10 3.20
C ASN A 50 -16.28 13.80 3.26
N ARG A 51 -15.71 12.66 2.83
CA ARG A 51 -16.42 11.38 2.78
C ARG A 51 -16.02 10.41 3.89
N ILE A 52 -14.83 10.56 4.46
CA ILE A 52 -14.26 9.65 5.46
C ILE A 52 -13.47 10.44 6.49
N THR A 53 -13.66 10.14 7.78
CA THR A 53 -12.88 10.69 8.88
C THR A 53 -11.58 9.90 9.06
N GLY A 54 -10.43 10.57 9.07
CA GLY A 54 -9.15 9.96 9.45
C GLY A 54 -8.00 10.20 8.49
N LYS A 55 -6.79 9.82 8.91
CA LYS A 55 -5.58 9.87 8.09
C LYS A 55 -5.56 8.71 7.11
N ARG A 56 -4.97 8.92 5.94
CA ARG A 56 -4.87 7.93 4.87
C ARG A 56 -3.45 7.90 4.31
N CYS A 57 -3.06 6.73 3.81
CA CYS A 57 -1.82 6.59 3.06
C CYS A 57 -1.95 7.18 1.66
N ASP A 58 -0.85 7.51 1.01
CA ASP A 58 -0.88 8.20 -0.28
C ASP A 58 -1.47 7.32 -1.40
N GLN A 59 -1.12 6.03 -1.44
CA GLN A 59 -1.39 5.16 -2.59
C GLN A 59 -1.73 3.72 -2.19
N ILE A 60 -2.51 3.04 -3.02
CA ILE A 60 -2.75 1.59 -2.93
C ILE A 60 -2.34 0.94 -4.26
N LEU A 61 -1.56 -0.12 -4.18
CA LEU A 61 -1.25 -1.00 -5.31
C LEU A 61 -1.98 -2.33 -5.13
N ILE A 62 -2.68 -2.80 -6.16
CA ILE A 62 -3.40 -4.08 -6.14
C ILE A 62 -3.03 -4.89 -7.38
N TYR A 63 -2.68 -6.14 -7.20
CA TYR A 63 -2.49 -7.08 -8.31
C TYR A 63 -2.81 -8.52 -7.88
N GLY A 64 -3.13 -9.37 -8.86
CA GLY A 64 -3.30 -10.80 -8.62
C GLY A 64 -1.98 -11.54 -8.62
N ASN A 65 -1.73 -12.40 -7.63
CA ASN A 65 -0.70 -13.42 -7.68
C ASN A 65 -1.35 -14.71 -8.21
N SER A 66 -1.26 -14.93 -9.53
CA SER A 66 -1.88 -16.08 -10.20
C SER A 66 -1.35 -17.42 -9.71
N THR A 67 -0.06 -17.49 -9.36
CA THR A 67 0.57 -18.73 -8.87
C THR A 67 0.00 -19.18 -7.52
N LYS A 68 -0.34 -18.21 -6.66
CA LYS A 68 -0.92 -18.48 -5.32
C LYS A 68 -2.44 -18.28 -5.25
N GLY A 69 -3.09 -17.89 -6.34
CA GLY A 69 -4.54 -17.66 -6.37
C GLY A 69 -5.04 -16.57 -5.40
N ARG A 70 -4.20 -15.60 -5.05
CA ARG A 70 -4.49 -14.58 -4.03
C ARG A 70 -4.27 -13.16 -4.54
N LEU A 71 -4.97 -12.19 -3.96
CA LEU A 71 -4.67 -10.77 -4.18
C LEU A 71 -3.49 -10.31 -3.33
N VAL A 72 -2.70 -9.41 -3.89
CA VAL A 72 -1.67 -8.67 -3.16
C VAL A 72 -2.07 -7.20 -3.13
N VAL A 73 -2.05 -6.61 -1.94
CA VAL A 73 -2.41 -5.22 -1.68
C VAL A 73 -1.25 -4.52 -1.02
N GLY A 74 -0.57 -3.64 -1.74
CA GLY A 74 0.45 -2.74 -1.19
C GLY A 74 -0.19 -1.44 -0.72
N LEU A 75 -0.16 -1.16 0.58
CA LEU A 75 -0.50 0.16 1.12
C LEU A 75 0.78 0.98 1.18
N ILE A 76 0.80 2.12 0.50
CA ILE A 76 2.02 2.86 0.24
C ILE A 76 1.91 4.24 0.88
N GLU A 77 2.76 4.47 1.88
CA GLU A 77 2.98 5.77 2.51
C GLU A 77 4.35 6.32 2.10
N LEU A 78 4.43 7.61 1.78
CA LEU A 78 5.59 8.30 1.26
C LEU A 78 6.02 9.42 2.23
N LYS A 79 7.21 9.29 2.82
CA LYS A 79 7.80 10.34 3.68
C LYS A 79 9.14 10.82 3.13
N SER A 80 9.16 12.01 2.56
CA SER A 80 10.41 12.66 2.09
C SER A 80 11.22 13.33 3.20
N GLY A 81 10.59 13.62 4.34
CA GLY A 81 11.18 14.31 5.50
C GLY A 81 11.13 13.50 6.80
N THR A 82 11.17 14.21 7.93
CA THR A 82 10.93 13.62 9.26
C THR A 82 9.45 13.25 9.41
N PHE A 83 9.16 12.17 10.13
CA PHE A 83 7.81 11.70 10.39
C PHE A 83 7.71 11.08 11.79
N LYS A 84 6.50 11.02 12.34
CA LYS A 84 6.20 10.24 13.54
C LYS A 84 5.69 8.85 13.13
N ALA A 85 6.10 7.83 13.86
CA ALA A 85 5.67 6.46 13.58
C ALA A 85 4.14 6.28 13.74
N THR A 86 3.55 7.01 14.70
CA THR A 86 2.09 7.03 14.91
C THR A 86 1.34 7.58 13.71
N ASP A 87 1.83 8.62 13.06
CA ASP A 87 1.20 9.20 11.87
C ASP A 87 1.17 8.18 10.72
N VAL A 88 2.29 7.49 10.49
CA VAL A 88 2.39 6.44 9.46
C VAL A 88 1.43 5.29 9.75
N PHE A 89 1.36 4.85 11.01
CA PHE A 89 0.43 3.81 11.42
C PHE A 89 -1.04 4.24 11.20
N GLU A 90 -1.42 5.44 11.64
CA GLU A 90 -2.78 5.97 11.47
C GLU A 90 -3.16 6.10 10.00
N GLN A 91 -2.24 6.54 9.13
CA GLN A 91 -2.45 6.63 7.69
C GLN A 91 -2.71 5.25 7.06
N LEU A 92 -1.86 4.26 7.37
CA LEU A 92 -2.00 2.93 6.80
C LEU A 92 -3.22 2.19 7.36
N GLN A 93 -3.50 2.30 8.66
CA GLN A 93 -4.67 1.67 9.27
C GLN A 93 -5.96 2.35 8.79
N GLY A 94 -6.01 3.68 8.74
CA GLY A 94 -7.18 4.41 8.26
C GLY A 94 -7.51 4.07 6.80
N THR A 95 -6.51 3.87 5.95
CA THR A 95 -6.76 3.35 4.59
C THR A 95 -7.35 1.94 4.60
N VAL A 96 -6.87 1.02 5.47
CA VAL A 96 -7.47 -0.32 5.57
C VAL A 96 -8.94 -0.24 5.94
N ASP A 97 -9.27 0.58 6.93
CA ASP A 97 -10.63 0.65 7.48
C ASP A 97 -11.65 1.04 6.39
N VAL A 98 -11.24 1.91 5.45
CA VAL A 98 -12.06 2.33 4.30
C VAL A 98 -12.04 1.31 3.17
N PHE A 99 -10.86 0.82 2.82
CA PHE A 99 -10.64 0.04 1.62
C PHE A 99 -11.04 -1.43 1.79
N SER A 100 -11.22 -1.91 3.03
CA SER A 100 -11.51 -3.32 3.30
C SER A 100 -12.76 -3.86 2.59
N ASP A 101 -13.76 -3.00 2.36
CA ASP A 101 -15.01 -3.32 1.65
C ASP A 101 -14.89 -3.36 0.13
N LEU A 102 -13.77 -2.88 -0.42
CA LEU A 102 -13.45 -3.00 -1.85
C LEU A 102 -12.94 -4.39 -2.21
N ILE A 103 -12.43 -5.14 -1.24
CA ILE A 103 -11.89 -6.48 -1.47
C ILE A 103 -12.90 -7.56 -1.06
N PRO A 104 -13.27 -8.47 -1.97
CA PRO A 104 -14.14 -9.60 -1.65
C PRO A 104 -13.64 -10.40 -0.44
N GLN A 105 -14.50 -10.63 0.55
CA GLN A 105 -14.15 -11.35 1.79
C GLN A 105 -13.76 -12.82 1.53
N THR A 106 -14.29 -13.40 0.45
CA THR A 106 -14.01 -14.78 0.03
C THR A 106 -12.64 -14.97 -0.60
N LEU A 107 -11.96 -13.88 -0.97
CA LEU A 107 -10.69 -13.94 -1.68
C LEU A 107 -9.51 -13.80 -0.71
N GLU A 108 -8.59 -14.77 -0.76
CA GLU A 108 -7.34 -14.69 -0.01
C GLU A 108 -6.58 -13.42 -0.44
N THR A 109 -6.15 -12.64 0.54
CA THR A 109 -5.52 -11.34 0.32
C THR A 109 -4.31 -11.19 1.22
N THR A 110 -3.16 -10.89 0.62
CA THR A 110 -1.93 -10.52 1.32
C THR A 110 -1.82 -8.99 1.37
N LEU A 111 -1.92 -8.42 2.58
CA LEU A 111 -1.69 -7.01 2.79
C LEU A 111 -0.19 -6.75 3.03
N ILE A 112 0.36 -5.72 2.38
CA ILE A 112 1.75 -5.32 2.52
C ILE A 112 1.78 -3.81 2.79
N PRO A 113 1.73 -3.39 4.06
CA PRO A 113 1.93 -2.00 4.42
C PRO A 113 3.39 -1.62 4.22
N VAL A 114 3.64 -0.52 3.52
CA VAL A 114 4.97 -0.05 3.18
C VAL A 114 5.09 1.44 3.47
N LEU A 115 6.17 1.81 4.16
CA LEU A 115 6.65 3.17 4.25
C LEU A 115 7.88 3.33 3.36
N PHE A 116 7.77 4.16 2.32
CA PHE A 116 8.91 4.67 1.59
C PHE A 116 9.43 5.96 2.22
N HIS A 117 10.74 6.01 2.48
CA HIS A 117 11.36 7.15 3.16
C HIS A 117 12.56 7.74 2.38
N GLY A 118 12.60 9.07 2.27
CA GLY A 118 13.64 9.78 1.52
C GLY A 118 14.93 10.00 2.32
N ARG A 119 14.78 10.24 3.64
CA ARG A 119 15.88 10.44 4.59
C ARG A 119 16.14 9.20 5.44
N GLY A 120 17.25 9.16 6.16
CA GLY A 120 17.52 8.07 7.11
C GLY A 120 16.46 8.00 8.22
N ILE A 121 16.19 6.78 8.70
CA ILE A 121 15.30 6.52 9.83
C ILE A 121 16.16 6.30 11.07
N SER A 122 15.83 6.97 12.18
CA SER A 122 16.52 6.76 13.45
C SER A 122 16.20 5.37 14.04
N LYS A 123 17.09 4.83 14.89
CA LYS A 123 16.85 3.54 15.57
C LYS A 123 15.53 3.52 16.35
N LEU A 124 15.17 4.65 16.96
CA LEU A 124 13.92 4.79 17.71
C LEU A 124 12.70 4.70 16.78
N GLN A 125 12.67 5.48 15.69
CA GLN A 125 11.58 5.42 14.71
C GLN A 125 11.43 4.02 14.11
N HIS A 126 12.56 3.36 13.79
CA HIS A 126 12.54 1.99 13.29
C HIS A 126 11.91 1.02 14.29
N ARG A 127 12.28 1.13 15.58
CA ARG A 127 11.70 0.32 16.65
C ARG A 127 10.20 0.58 16.80
N ASP A 128 9.78 1.84 16.73
CA ASP A 128 8.38 2.22 16.93
C ASP A 128 7.51 1.72 15.77
N ILE A 129 7.95 1.86 14.52
CA ILE A 129 7.27 1.30 13.34
C ILE A 129 7.11 -0.22 13.45
N ASN A 130 8.16 -0.94 13.87
CA ASN A 130 8.10 -2.39 14.03
C ASN A 130 7.11 -2.85 15.11
N ARG A 131 6.73 -1.97 16.04
CA ARG A 131 5.78 -2.27 17.13
C ARG A 131 4.33 -1.95 16.78
N THR A 132 4.09 -1.26 15.66
CA THR A 132 2.76 -0.80 15.23
C THR A 132 2.33 -1.49 13.92
N PRO A 133 2.03 -2.80 13.93
CA PRO A 133 1.56 -3.48 12.73
C PRO A 133 0.15 -3.04 12.37
N VAL A 134 -0.14 -2.99 11.08
CA VAL A 134 -1.47 -2.72 10.52
C VAL A 134 -2.32 -3.98 10.66
N ARG A 135 -3.60 -3.82 10.97
CA ARG A 135 -4.55 -4.93 11.14
C ARG A 135 -5.46 -5.02 9.94
N PHE A 136 -5.63 -6.24 9.42
CA PHE A 136 -6.58 -6.52 8.34
C PHE A 136 -7.09 -7.96 8.47
N ARG A 137 -8.41 -8.15 8.46
CA ARG A 137 -9.09 -9.45 8.59
C ARG A 137 -8.53 -10.33 9.74
N ASN A 138 -8.48 -9.75 10.94
CA ASN A 138 -7.93 -10.38 12.15
C ASN A 138 -6.44 -10.77 12.11
N GLN A 139 -5.70 -10.38 11.06
CA GLN A 139 -4.26 -10.60 10.93
C GLN A 139 -3.48 -9.30 11.17
N ARG A 140 -2.21 -9.43 11.57
CA ARG A 140 -1.30 -8.32 11.85
C ARG A 140 -0.18 -8.31 10.81
N PHE A 141 -0.06 -7.22 10.07
CA PHE A 141 0.91 -7.03 9.01
C PHE A 141 1.97 -6.00 9.44
N PRO A 142 3.25 -6.39 9.54
CA PRO A 142 4.31 -5.44 9.88
C PRO A 142 4.50 -4.42 8.76
N ILE A 143 4.72 -3.16 9.13
CA ILE A 143 5.03 -2.10 8.17
C ILE A 143 6.45 -2.32 7.66
N ARG A 144 6.59 -2.48 6.35
CA ARG A 144 7.90 -2.65 5.69
C ARG A 144 8.51 -1.28 5.38
N LEU A 145 9.82 -1.16 5.57
CA LEU A 145 10.57 0.07 5.34
C LEU A 145 11.41 -0.04 4.08
N ARG A 146 11.31 0.95 3.18
CA ARG A 146 12.20 1.06 2.01
C ARG A 146 12.61 2.49 1.72
N ARG A 147 13.82 2.67 1.19
CA ARG A 147 14.31 3.98 0.78
C ARG A 147 13.71 4.39 -0.58
N CYS A 148 13.32 5.66 -0.71
CA CYS A 148 12.92 6.23 -1.99
C CYS A 148 14.11 6.27 -2.96
N GLY A 149 13.83 6.21 -4.27
CA GLY A 149 14.83 6.40 -5.32
C GLY A 149 15.76 5.22 -5.57
N VAL A 150 15.67 4.14 -4.79
CA VAL A 150 16.46 2.91 -5.02
C VAL A 150 15.81 2.07 -6.14
N PRO A 151 16.59 1.52 -7.08
CA PRO A 151 16.05 0.63 -8.12
C PRO A 151 15.29 -0.56 -7.52
N ARG A 152 14.17 -0.94 -8.15
CA ARG A 152 13.32 -2.08 -7.80
C ARG A 152 12.85 -2.07 -6.33
N ASN A 153 12.79 -0.89 -5.69
CA ASN A 153 12.47 -0.79 -4.27
C ASN A 153 11.06 -1.32 -3.94
N LEU A 154 10.10 -1.17 -4.85
CA LEU A 154 8.76 -1.74 -4.71
C LEU A 154 8.76 -3.26 -4.90
N ALA A 155 9.37 -3.79 -5.96
CA ALA A 155 9.42 -5.23 -6.18
C ALA A 155 10.11 -5.94 -5.01
N SER A 156 11.20 -5.37 -4.49
CA SER A 156 11.93 -5.90 -3.33
C SER A 156 11.09 -5.94 -2.05
N VAL A 157 10.19 -4.97 -1.85
CA VAL A 157 9.34 -4.98 -0.66
C VAL A 157 8.12 -5.88 -0.84
N LEU A 158 7.65 -6.11 -2.05
CA LEU A 158 6.49 -6.98 -2.28
C LEU A 158 6.87 -8.47 -2.29
N SER A 159 8.02 -8.82 -2.88
CA SER A 159 8.50 -10.22 -3.00
C SER A 159 8.86 -10.88 -1.67
N GLN A 160 9.13 -10.09 -0.62
CA GLN A 160 9.30 -10.62 0.74
C GLN A 160 8.05 -11.33 1.28
N SER A 161 6.90 -11.19 0.61
CA SER A 161 5.67 -11.92 0.91
C SER A 161 5.54 -13.26 0.20
N ASP A 162 6.38 -13.55 -0.81
CA ASP A 162 6.27 -14.81 -1.56
C ASP A 162 6.89 -15.99 -0.82
N ASN A 163 7.67 -15.73 0.23
CA ASN A 163 8.20 -16.74 1.15
C ASN A 163 7.30 -17.01 2.37
N LEU A 164 6.12 -16.39 2.42
CA LEU A 164 5.05 -16.66 3.39
C LEU A 164 3.83 -17.28 2.70
#